data_AF-A0A3C0W0F6-F1
#
_entry.id   AF-A0A3C0W0F6-F1
#
_cell.length_a   1.000
_cell.length_b   1.000
_cell.length_c   1.000
_cell.angle_alpha   90.00
_cell.angle_beta   90.00
_cell.angle_gamma   90.00
#
_symmetry.space_group_name_H-M   'P 1'
#
loop_
_entity.id
_entity.type
_entity.pdbx_description
1 polymer ?
#
loop_
_entity_poly.entity_id
_entity_poly.type
_entity_poly.pdbx_seq_one_letter_code
_entity_poly.pdbx_strand_id
1 'polypeptide(L)'
;MLGVAAIGYLNQVGLPDFAKRELQERLAKRGIELEFDWLRLELNGAWKAKWLRLGQADSAGKLSLAIQDVHVRPNYQSLISGAPSLEDLGLSGLGFGAALVADGTNLPPITVNLPKAGVRLGDTGIFSTEGLEGEVLGVQMGISLNVTNALELRELPARISGKPKKEPKPITPESLSRALRPIKDGLAEFLKRRDEIGTDKQPVVQLALGGDAAVPETLSGGITIKAGGITTPAATVGQFELGLNLLNDDSAGEGAKRLSGTLAVSDLVTERAKLKTLTGEI
;
A
#
# COMPACT_ATOMS: atom_id res chain seq x y z
N MET A 1 15.93 33.28 -21.55
CA MET A 1 14.72 33.05 -22.37
C MET A 1 14.44 31.57 -22.66
N LEU A 2 15.45 30.72 -22.93
CA LEU A 2 15.26 29.28 -23.18
C LEU A 2 14.58 28.49 -22.04
N GLY A 3 14.90 28.79 -20.77
CA GLY A 3 14.29 28.10 -19.63
C GLY A 3 12.78 28.37 -19.45
N VAL A 4 12.33 29.60 -19.70
CA VAL A 4 10.90 29.98 -19.61
C VAL A 4 10.11 29.37 -20.77
N ALA A 5 10.70 29.34 -21.97
CA ALA A 5 10.10 28.68 -23.12
C ALA A 5 10.00 27.14 -22.92
N ALA A 6 11.02 26.52 -22.31
CA ALA A 6 11.01 25.09 -21.99
C ALA A 6 9.95 24.75 -20.92
N ILE A 7 9.82 25.56 -19.86
CA ILE A 7 8.75 25.38 -18.85
C ILE A 7 7.37 25.59 -19.50
N GLY A 8 7.22 26.63 -20.33
CA GLY A 8 5.99 26.87 -21.09
C GLY A 8 5.60 25.69 -21.98
N TYR A 9 6.57 25.09 -22.67
CA TYR A 9 6.36 23.89 -23.48
C TYR A 9 5.97 22.67 -22.63
N LEU A 10 6.68 22.40 -21.53
CA LEU A 10 6.38 21.27 -20.64
C LEU A 10 5.03 21.42 -19.92
N ASN A 11 4.56 22.65 -19.73
CA ASN A 11 3.23 22.94 -19.18
C ASN A 11 2.13 22.73 -20.23
N GLN A 12 2.31 23.27 -21.45
CA GLN A 12 1.26 23.24 -22.49
C GLN A 12 1.20 21.91 -23.25
N VAL A 13 2.35 21.41 -23.68
CA VAL A 13 2.47 20.21 -24.53
C VAL A 13 2.70 18.98 -23.66
N GLY A 14 3.48 19.11 -22.59
CA GLY A 14 3.87 17.99 -21.73
C GLY A 14 5.23 17.40 -22.08
N LEU A 15 5.56 16.29 -21.45
CA LEU A 15 6.83 15.61 -21.66
C LEU A 15 6.92 15.11 -23.12
N PRO A 16 7.97 15.48 -23.88
CA PRO A 16 8.18 15.00 -25.24
C PRO A 16 8.26 13.47 -25.32
N ASP A 17 7.87 12.90 -26.45
CA ASP A 17 7.85 11.44 -26.66
C ASP A 17 9.21 10.77 -26.43
N PHE A 18 10.32 11.43 -26.79
CA PHE A 18 11.66 10.89 -26.55
C PHE A 18 11.97 10.76 -25.05
N ALA A 19 11.56 11.73 -24.24
CA ALA A 19 11.79 11.74 -22.81
C ALA A 19 10.82 10.78 -22.10
N LYS A 20 9.59 10.64 -22.61
CA LYS A 20 8.63 9.61 -22.19
C LYS A 20 9.22 8.22 -22.38
N ARG A 21 9.72 7.93 -23.59
CA ARG A 21 10.32 6.63 -23.91
C ARG A 21 11.54 6.34 -23.04
N GLU A 22 12.44 7.29 -22.86
CA GLU A 22 13.62 7.12 -21.99
C GLU A 22 13.22 6.80 -20.54
N LEU A 23 12.20 7.48 -20.01
CA LEU A 23 11.68 7.20 -18.66
C LEU A 23 11.09 5.79 -18.57
N GLN A 24 10.27 5.41 -19.55
CA GLN A 24 9.66 4.07 -19.62
C GLN A 24 10.73 2.98 -19.73
N GLU A 25 11.73 3.16 -20.58
CA GLU A 25 12.85 2.21 -20.74
C GLU A 25 13.67 2.07 -19.45
N ARG A 26 13.93 3.18 -18.73
CA ARG A 26 14.65 3.15 -17.45
C ARG A 26 13.89 2.40 -16.37
N LEU A 27 12.58 2.54 -16.31
CA LEU A 27 11.74 1.82 -15.34
C LEU A 27 11.56 0.35 -15.76
N ALA A 28 11.42 0.07 -17.06
CA ALA A 28 11.34 -1.29 -17.59
C ALA A 28 12.62 -2.08 -17.28
N LYS A 29 13.80 -1.44 -17.37
CA LYS A 29 15.09 -2.02 -16.94
C LYS A 29 15.14 -2.36 -15.44
N ARG A 30 14.25 -1.77 -14.62
CA ARG A 30 14.07 -2.07 -13.19
C ARG A 30 12.90 -3.03 -12.92
N GLY A 31 12.26 -3.54 -13.96
CA GLY A 31 11.12 -4.45 -13.87
C GLY A 31 9.77 -3.76 -13.65
N ILE A 32 9.70 -2.44 -13.89
CA ILE A 32 8.48 -1.64 -13.72
C ILE A 32 7.99 -1.19 -15.11
N GLU A 33 6.81 -1.65 -15.49
CA GLU A 33 6.08 -1.14 -16.65
C GLU A 33 5.42 0.18 -16.25
N LEU A 34 5.63 1.23 -17.04
CA LEU A 34 5.05 2.56 -16.80
C LEU A 34 4.24 3.00 -18.01
N GLU A 35 2.97 3.30 -17.80
CA GLU A 35 2.11 3.96 -18.78
C GLU A 35 1.48 5.20 -18.17
N PHE A 36 1.22 6.20 -19.01
CA PHE A 36 0.47 7.41 -18.65
C PHE A 36 -0.05 8.08 -19.90
N ASP A 37 -1.19 8.75 -19.78
CA ASP A 37 -1.79 9.51 -20.89
C ASP A 37 -0.95 10.76 -21.18
N TRP A 38 -0.72 11.57 -20.14
CA TRP A 38 0.11 12.75 -20.24
C TRP A 38 0.87 12.99 -18.94
N LEU A 39 1.99 13.70 -19.07
CA LEU A 39 2.83 14.19 -17.96
C LEU A 39 3.19 15.64 -18.27
N ARG A 40 2.86 16.59 -17.39
CA ARG A 40 3.12 18.03 -17.57
C ARG A 40 3.82 18.61 -16.37
N LEU A 41 4.65 19.61 -16.61
CA LEU A 41 5.26 20.43 -15.56
C LEU A 41 4.42 21.70 -15.39
N GLU A 42 3.79 21.86 -14.24
CA GLU A 42 3.07 23.06 -13.87
C GLU A 42 4.03 24.22 -13.57
N LEU A 43 3.51 25.45 -13.64
CA LEU A 43 4.30 26.67 -13.41
C LEU A 43 4.83 26.78 -11.97
N ASN A 44 4.19 26.09 -11.02
CA ASN A 44 4.65 25.97 -9.62
C ASN A 44 5.79 24.95 -9.47
N GLY A 45 6.27 24.34 -10.56
CA GLY A 45 7.32 23.32 -10.56
C GLY A 45 6.83 21.91 -10.26
N ALA A 46 5.51 21.67 -10.15
CA ALA A 46 5.00 20.33 -9.90
C ALA A 46 4.78 19.55 -11.21
N TRP A 47 5.11 18.26 -11.18
CA TRP A 47 4.77 17.33 -12.24
C TRP A 47 3.37 16.76 -12.00
N LYS A 48 2.50 16.88 -12.99
CA LYS A 48 1.20 16.21 -13.01
C LYS A 48 1.16 15.12 -14.06
N ALA A 49 0.67 13.95 -13.68
CA ALA A 49 0.37 12.86 -14.60
C ALA A 49 -1.10 12.44 -14.46
N LYS A 50 -1.68 12.00 -15.57
CA LYS A 50 -3.03 11.43 -15.58
C LYS A 50 -3.01 9.98 -16.05
N TRP A 51 -3.83 9.15 -15.42
CA TRP A 51 -3.99 7.73 -15.70
C TRP A 51 -2.64 6.99 -15.68
N LEU A 52 -1.86 7.24 -14.63
CA LEU A 52 -0.60 6.55 -14.41
C LEU A 52 -0.88 5.07 -14.13
N ARG A 53 -0.28 4.18 -14.91
CA ARG A 53 -0.30 2.73 -14.66
C ARG A 53 1.11 2.24 -14.42
N LEU A 54 1.28 1.62 -13.26
CA LEU A 54 2.51 0.94 -12.88
C LEU A 54 2.24 -0.56 -12.89
N GLY A 55 3.06 -1.32 -13.59
CA GLY A 55 2.95 -2.78 -13.65
C GLY A 55 4.25 -3.43 -13.22
N GLN A 56 4.16 -4.59 -12.57
CA GLN A 56 5.29 -5.50 -12.42
C GLN A 56 4.84 -6.91 -12.76
N ALA A 57 5.53 -7.52 -13.72
CA ALA A 57 5.24 -8.85 -14.23
C ALA A 57 6.45 -9.78 -14.08
N ASP A 58 6.20 -11.03 -13.72
CA ASP A 58 7.17 -12.12 -13.68
C ASP A 58 6.45 -13.47 -13.83
N SER A 59 7.13 -14.57 -13.51
CA SER A 59 6.58 -15.93 -13.59
C SER A 59 5.41 -16.23 -12.63
N ALA A 60 5.21 -15.43 -11.58
CA ALA A 60 4.02 -15.54 -10.70
C ALA A 60 2.83 -14.69 -11.20
N GLY A 61 2.99 -13.98 -12.32
CA GLY A 61 1.97 -13.14 -12.92
C GLY A 61 2.26 -11.65 -12.77
N LYS A 62 1.22 -10.82 -12.96
CA LYS A 62 1.29 -9.36 -13.03
C LYS A 62 0.52 -8.72 -11.89
N LEU A 63 1.16 -7.77 -11.20
CA LEU A 63 0.49 -6.78 -10.36
C LEU A 63 0.49 -5.44 -11.09
N SER A 64 -0.58 -4.68 -10.92
CA SER A 64 -0.75 -3.36 -11.51
C SER A 64 -1.40 -2.39 -10.54
N LEU A 65 -0.91 -1.16 -10.55
CA LEU A 65 -1.47 -0.02 -9.83
C LEU A 65 -1.84 1.03 -10.86
N ALA A 66 -3.12 1.40 -10.91
CA ALA A 66 -3.63 2.50 -11.70
C ALA A 66 -3.88 3.70 -10.78
N ILE A 67 -3.51 4.90 -11.22
CA ILE A 67 -3.72 6.14 -10.46
C ILE A 67 -4.27 7.17 -11.43
N GLN A 68 -5.44 7.70 -11.14
CA GLN A 68 -6.13 8.64 -12.02
C GLN A 68 -5.39 9.97 -12.12
N ASP A 69 -5.03 10.55 -10.98
CA ASP A 69 -4.30 11.82 -10.94
C ASP A 69 -3.10 11.70 -10.00
N VAL A 70 -1.95 12.14 -10.51
CA VAL A 70 -0.67 12.13 -9.81
C VAL A 70 -0.12 13.54 -9.82
N HIS A 71 0.32 14.02 -8.67
CA HIS A 71 1.00 15.28 -8.47
C HIS A 71 2.29 15.02 -7.71
N VAL A 72 3.42 15.46 -8.24
CA VAL A 72 4.74 15.27 -7.64
C VAL A 72 5.50 16.58 -7.73
N ARG A 73 5.87 17.17 -6.60
CA ARG A 73 6.76 18.32 -6.54
C ARG A 73 8.09 17.89 -5.96
N PRO A 74 9.13 17.69 -6.79
CA PRO A 74 10.46 17.41 -6.29
C PRO A 74 11.02 18.63 -5.56
N ASN A 75 11.85 18.40 -4.54
CA ASN A 75 12.65 19.48 -3.99
C ASN A 75 13.82 19.75 -4.95
N TYR A 76 13.67 20.77 -5.80
CA TYR A 76 14.67 21.10 -6.81
C TYR A 76 16.02 21.52 -6.22
N GLN A 77 16.03 22.14 -5.04
CA GLN A 77 17.27 22.50 -4.36
C GLN A 77 18.04 21.25 -3.92
N SER A 78 17.33 20.25 -3.40
CA SER A 78 17.94 19.00 -2.96
C SER A 78 18.38 18.11 -4.12
N LEU A 79 17.67 18.16 -5.25
CA LEU A 79 18.09 17.51 -6.50
C LEU A 79 19.44 18.06 -6.99
N ILE A 80 19.62 19.38 -6.94
CA ILE A 80 20.87 20.03 -7.37
C ILE A 80 22.01 19.75 -6.39
N SER A 81 21.73 19.68 -5.09
CA SER A 81 22.74 19.38 -4.07
C SER A 81 23.08 17.88 -3.95
N GLY A 82 22.47 17.01 -4.78
CA GLY A 82 22.76 15.58 -4.83
C GLY A 82 22.03 14.73 -3.79
N ALA A 83 21.10 15.31 -3.05
CA ALA A 83 20.29 14.63 -2.04
C ALA A 83 18.80 14.65 -2.46
N PRO A 84 18.40 13.93 -3.53
CA PRO A 84 17.06 14.00 -4.09
C PRO A 84 16.00 13.74 -3.01
N SER A 85 15.11 14.71 -2.83
CA SER A 85 13.97 14.60 -1.91
C SER A 85 12.69 15.11 -2.56
N LEU A 86 11.56 14.74 -1.95
CA LEU A 86 10.24 15.08 -2.42
C LEU A 86 9.65 16.16 -1.52
N GLU A 87 9.10 17.21 -2.13
CA GLU A 87 8.45 18.30 -1.41
C GLU A 87 6.94 18.06 -1.28
N ASP A 88 6.27 17.56 -2.32
CA ASP A 88 4.84 17.20 -2.24
C ASP A 88 4.54 16.00 -3.14
N LEU A 89 3.64 15.12 -2.69
CA LEU A 89 3.09 14.01 -3.46
C LEU A 89 1.59 13.95 -3.23
N GLY A 90 0.81 13.96 -4.30
CA GLY A 90 -0.62 13.68 -4.25
C GLY A 90 -0.95 12.59 -5.25
N LEU A 91 -1.65 11.56 -4.80
CA LEU A 91 -2.21 10.51 -5.63
C LEU A 91 -3.72 10.47 -5.37
N SER A 92 -4.54 10.41 -6.42
CA SER A 92 -5.98 10.23 -6.27
C SER A 92 -6.57 9.33 -7.37
N GLY A 93 -7.69 8.69 -7.05
CA GLY A 93 -8.36 7.72 -7.92
C GLY A 93 -7.51 6.47 -8.09
N LEU A 94 -7.32 5.73 -7.01
CA LEU A 94 -6.49 4.53 -7.00
C LEU A 94 -7.24 3.33 -7.58
N GLY A 95 -6.53 2.52 -8.36
CA GLY A 95 -7.00 1.24 -8.85
C GLY A 95 -5.91 0.19 -8.68
N PHE A 96 -6.30 -1.02 -8.37
CA PHE A 96 -5.41 -2.16 -8.24
C PHE A 96 -5.87 -3.27 -9.16
N GLY A 97 -4.94 -3.90 -9.88
CA GLY A 97 -5.21 -5.05 -10.71
C GLY A 97 -4.19 -6.15 -10.49
N ALA A 98 -4.64 -7.40 -10.49
CA ALA A 98 -3.75 -8.56 -10.42
C ALA A 98 -4.19 -9.65 -11.39
N ALA A 99 -3.23 -10.21 -12.12
CA ALA A 99 -3.38 -11.37 -12.99
C ALA A 99 -2.32 -12.38 -12.59
N LEU A 100 -2.67 -13.32 -11.71
CA LEU A 100 -1.72 -14.19 -11.02
C LEU A 100 -1.68 -15.58 -11.64
N VAL A 101 -0.52 -16.22 -11.50
CA VAL A 101 -0.29 -17.61 -11.92
C VAL A 101 -0.05 -18.47 -10.69
N ALA A 102 -0.79 -19.56 -10.57
CA ALA A 102 -0.62 -20.51 -9.49
C ALA A 102 -0.75 -21.95 -10.01
N ASP A 103 0.16 -22.83 -9.56
CA ASP A 103 0.26 -24.23 -10.01
C ASP A 103 0.31 -24.39 -11.54
N GLY A 104 0.93 -23.41 -12.23
CA GLY A 104 1.02 -23.39 -13.69
C GLY A 104 -0.27 -22.96 -14.41
N THR A 105 -1.29 -22.53 -13.68
CA THR A 105 -2.57 -22.06 -14.22
C THR A 105 -2.79 -20.58 -13.94
N ASN A 106 -3.42 -19.88 -14.89
CA ASN A 106 -3.80 -18.48 -14.72
C ASN A 106 -5.06 -18.40 -13.86
N LEU A 107 -5.00 -17.65 -12.77
CA LEU A 107 -6.18 -17.34 -11.96
C LEU A 107 -7.01 -16.24 -12.63
N PRO A 108 -8.32 -16.15 -12.34
CA PRO A 108 -9.15 -15.06 -12.82
C PRO A 108 -8.56 -13.69 -12.45
N PRO A 109 -8.43 -12.75 -13.40
CA PRO A 109 -7.88 -11.44 -13.12
C PRO A 109 -8.83 -10.67 -12.18
N ILE A 110 -8.24 -9.92 -11.26
CA ILE A 110 -8.97 -9.04 -10.38
C ILE A 110 -8.67 -7.59 -10.71
N THR A 111 -9.67 -6.73 -10.56
CA THR A 111 -9.55 -5.28 -10.68
C THR A 111 -10.41 -4.63 -9.63
N VAL A 112 -9.81 -3.71 -8.90
CA VAL A 112 -10.41 -2.98 -7.78
C VAL A 112 -10.21 -1.51 -8.09
N ASN A 113 -11.28 -0.73 -8.06
CA ASN A 113 -11.22 0.71 -8.32
C ASN A 113 -11.78 1.48 -7.14
N LEU A 114 -10.97 2.39 -6.61
CA LEU A 114 -11.26 3.26 -5.49
C LEU A 114 -11.15 4.71 -5.98
N PRO A 115 -12.15 5.24 -6.70
CA PRO A 115 -12.07 6.55 -7.34
C PRO A 115 -11.96 7.70 -6.34
N LYS A 116 -12.44 7.51 -5.10
CA LYS A 116 -12.34 8.49 -4.01
C LYS A 116 -11.07 8.32 -3.17
N ALA A 117 -10.31 7.25 -3.38
CA ALA A 117 -9.09 7.03 -2.62
C ALA A 117 -7.98 7.95 -3.06
N GLY A 118 -7.28 8.50 -2.09
CA GLY A 118 -6.12 9.34 -2.28
C GLY A 118 -5.09 9.17 -1.18
N VAL A 119 -3.87 9.54 -1.53
CA VAL A 119 -2.70 9.55 -0.65
C VAL A 119 -1.98 10.86 -0.86
N ARG A 120 -1.61 11.52 0.23
CA ARG A 120 -0.88 12.79 0.16
C ARG A 120 0.34 12.74 1.07
N LEU A 121 1.50 13.17 0.58
CA LEU A 121 2.66 13.52 1.39
C LEU A 121 2.86 15.03 1.21
N GLY A 122 2.48 15.81 2.22
CA GLY A 122 2.63 17.26 2.19
C GLY A 122 4.06 17.73 2.40
N ASP A 123 4.27 19.03 2.17
CA ASP A 123 5.54 19.75 2.38
C ASP A 123 5.99 19.81 3.84
N THR A 124 5.05 19.66 4.77
CA THR A 124 5.29 19.47 6.20
C THR A 124 5.78 18.06 6.56
N GLY A 125 5.94 17.16 5.58
CA GLY A 125 6.35 15.78 5.79
C GLY A 125 5.24 14.87 6.34
N ILE A 126 3.99 15.35 6.35
CA ILE A 126 2.82 14.59 6.79
C ILE A 126 2.31 13.72 5.64
N PHE A 127 2.30 12.42 5.87
CA PHE A 127 1.67 11.42 5.01
C PHE A 127 0.26 11.12 5.51
N SER A 128 -0.72 11.39 4.67
CA SER A 128 -2.13 11.19 4.98
C SER A 128 -2.85 10.40 3.89
N THR A 129 -3.91 9.70 4.28
CA THR A 129 -4.83 9.06 3.34
C THR A 129 -6.19 9.72 3.38
N GLU A 130 -6.86 9.72 2.24
CA GLU A 130 -8.21 10.26 2.10
C GLU A 130 -9.05 9.25 1.32
N GLY A 131 -10.27 8.96 1.78
CA GLY A 131 -11.22 8.13 1.03
C GLY A 131 -10.72 6.73 0.67
N LEU A 132 -9.72 6.18 1.40
CA LEU A 132 -9.27 4.78 1.29
C LEU A 132 -10.26 3.83 1.97
N GLU A 133 -11.53 3.99 1.64
CA GLU A 133 -12.63 3.18 2.11
C GLU A 133 -13.40 2.63 0.91
N GLY A 134 -13.71 1.34 0.94
CA GLY A 134 -14.45 0.72 -0.14
C GLY A 134 -14.45 -0.79 -0.06
N GLU A 135 -15.23 -1.40 -0.94
CA GLU A 135 -15.29 -2.84 -1.09
C GLU A 135 -14.13 -3.32 -1.97
N VAL A 136 -13.35 -4.26 -1.45
CA VAL A 136 -12.24 -4.91 -2.14
C VAL A 136 -12.43 -6.41 -2.03
N LEU A 137 -12.72 -7.06 -3.16
CA LEU A 137 -12.89 -8.51 -3.23
C LEU A 137 -13.93 -9.07 -2.23
N GLY A 138 -15.06 -8.37 -2.06
CA GLY A 138 -16.11 -8.76 -1.11
C GLY A 138 -15.84 -8.39 0.34
N VAL A 139 -14.73 -7.69 0.63
CA VAL A 139 -14.37 -7.22 1.98
C VAL A 139 -14.51 -5.70 2.03
N GLN A 140 -15.24 -5.20 3.02
CA GLN A 140 -15.29 -3.78 3.31
C GLN A 140 -13.97 -3.36 3.97
N MET A 141 -13.18 -2.54 3.29
CA MET A 141 -11.87 -2.08 3.77
C MET A 141 -11.91 -0.59 4.08
N GLY A 142 -11.22 -0.19 5.15
CA GLY A 142 -10.95 1.21 5.49
C GLY A 142 -9.52 1.39 5.97
N ILE A 143 -8.78 2.33 5.37
CA ILE A 143 -7.39 2.64 5.73
C ILE A 143 -7.26 4.13 6.03
N SER A 144 -6.90 4.46 7.27
CA SER A 144 -6.61 5.82 7.73
C SER A 144 -5.15 5.92 8.18
N LEU A 145 -4.35 6.70 7.47
CA LEU A 145 -2.97 6.96 7.83
C LEU A 145 -2.82 8.48 8.03
N ASN A 146 -2.14 8.87 9.11
CA ASN A 146 -1.76 10.26 9.37
C ASN A 146 -0.41 10.30 10.12
N VAL A 147 0.68 10.18 9.37
CA VAL A 147 2.03 9.98 9.89
C VAL A 147 2.92 11.16 9.53
N THR A 148 3.52 11.80 10.52
CA THR A 148 4.53 12.85 10.31
C THR A 148 5.90 12.21 10.08
N ASN A 149 6.75 12.87 9.29
CA ASN A 149 8.08 12.36 8.91
C ASN A 149 8.04 10.97 8.27
N ALA A 150 6.99 10.66 7.49
CA ALA A 150 6.70 9.30 7.05
C ALA A 150 7.81 8.60 6.25
N LEU A 151 8.77 9.34 5.67
CA LEU A 151 9.94 8.76 5.02
C LEU A 151 10.84 7.98 6.00
N GLU A 152 10.82 8.36 7.29
CA GLU A 152 11.51 7.67 8.38
C GLU A 152 10.93 6.27 8.66
N LEU A 153 9.68 5.99 8.22
CA LEU A 153 9.10 4.64 8.28
C LEU A 153 9.97 3.61 7.55
N ARG A 154 10.67 4.01 6.49
CA ARG A 154 11.58 3.12 5.74
C ARG A 154 12.75 2.65 6.60
N GLU A 155 13.12 3.42 7.61
CA GLU A 155 14.24 3.13 8.50
C GLU A 155 13.83 2.37 9.77
N LEU A 156 12.53 2.32 10.09
CA LEU A 156 12.02 1.65 11.28
C LEU A 156 12.50 0.20 11.44
N PRO A 157 12.50 -0.67 10.41
CA PRO A 157 12.97 -2.04 10.60
C PRO A 157 14.44 -2.12 11.01
N ALA A 158 15.29 -1.22 10.52
CA ALA A 158 16.70 -1.16 10.90
C ALA A 158 16.87 -0.66 12.35
N ARG A 159 16.08 0.36 12.74
CA ARG A 159 16.05 0.90 14.11
C ARG A 159 15.57 -0.13 15.13
N ILE A 160 14.49 -0.83 14.82
CA ILE A 160 13.89 -1.86 15.69
C ILE A 160 14.80 -3.09 15.79
N SER A 161 15.40 -3.54 14.68
CA SER A 161 16.23 -4.75 14.69
C SER A 161 17.67 -4.54 15.17
N GLY A 162 18.09 -3.29 15.41
CA GLY A 162 19.47 -2.93 15.78
C GLY A 162 20.52 -3.27 14.72
N LYS A 163 20.10 -3.65 13.50
CA LYS A 163 21.00 -4.04 12.42
C LYS A 163 21.50 -2.81 11.67
N PRO A 164 22.79 -2.78 11.27
CA PRO A 164 23.35 -1.65 10.54
C PRO A 164 22.58 -1.38 9.25
N LYS A 165 22.44 -0.09 8.93
CA LYS A 165 21.78 0.41 7.71
C LYS A 165 22.43 -0.24 6.50
N LYS A 166 21.70 -1.17 5.85
CA LYS A 166 22.16 -1.73 4.57
C LYS A 166 22.06 -0.63 3.53
N GLU A 167 23.15 -0.42 2.79
CA GLU A 167 23.13 0.48 1.64
C GLU A 167 22.00 0.08 0.68
N PRO A 168 21.24 1.06 0.15
CA PRO A 168 20.15 0.77 -0.76
C PRO A 168 20.70 0.10 -2.01
N LYS A 169 20.42 -1.20 -2.16
CA LYS A 169 20.76 -1.94 -3.38
C LYS A 169 19.96 -1.37 -4.55
N PRO A 170 20.54 -1.29 -5.76
CA PRO A 170 19.81 -0.85 -6.93
C PRO A 170 18.59 -1.75 -7.15
N ILE A 171 17.46 -1.12 -7.51
CA ILE A 171 16.23 -1.83 -7.85
C ILE A 171 16.46 -2.52 -9.20
N THR A 172 16.64 -3.83 -9.17
CA THR A 172 16.68 -4.70 -10.37
C THR A 172 15.34 -5.43 -10.53
N PRO A 173 15.01 -5.92 -11.74
CA PRO A 173 13.79 -6.70 -11.97
C PRO A 173 13.66 -7.89 -11.02
N GLU A 174 14.75 -8.60 -10.76
CA GLU A 174 14.77 -9.78 -9.86
C GLU A 174 14.57 -9.37 -8.40
N SER A 175 15.15 -8.24 -7.99
CA SER A 175 14.99 -7.74 -6.62
C SER A 175 13.56 -7.31 -6.33
N LEU A 176 12.91 -6.66 -7.31
CA LEU A 176 11.52 -6.23 -7.21
C LEU A 176 10.57 -7.43 -7.28
N SER A 177 10.80 -8.35 -8.21
CA SER A 177 10.04 -9.61 -8.29
C SER A 177 10.11 -10.39 -6.97
N ARG A 178 11.32 -10.52 -6.39
CA ARG A 178 11.51 -11.17 -5.08
C ARG A 178 10.78 -10.44 -3.96
N ALA A 179 10.77 -9.11 -3.95
CA ALA A 179 10.07 -8.32 -2.95
C ALA A 179 8.55 -8.45 -3.04
N LEU A 180 8.01 -8.57 -4.26
CA LEU A 180 6.58 -8.71 -4.51
C LEU A 180 6.09 -10.17 -4.46
N ARG A 181 7.01 -11.14 -4.46
CA ARG A 181 6.68 -12.57 -4.45
C ARG A 181 5.74 -12.97 -3.30
N PRO A 182 6.00 -12.59 -2.04
CA PRO A 182 5.10 -12.95 -0.94
C PRO A 182 3.69 -12.36 -1.10
N ILE A 183 3.59 -11.16 -1.68
CA ILE A 183 2.30 -10.50 -1.93
C ILE A 183 1.52 -11.26 -3.00
N LYS A 184 2.18 -11.63 -4.10
CA LYS A 184 1.57 -12.42 -5.18
C LYS A 184 1.14 -13.79 -4.70
N ASP A 185 2.03 -14.50 -3.98
CA ASP A 185 1.75 -15.85 -3.50
C ASP A 185 0.58 -15.84 -2.51
N GLY A 186 0.55 -14.89 -1.56
CA GLY A 186 -0.55 -14.74 -0.60
C GLY A 186 -1.88 -14.36 -1.26
N LEU A 187 -1.85 -13.46 -2.25
CA LEU A 187 -3.05 -13.11 -3.01
C LEU A 187 -3.53 -14.27 -3.90
N ALA A 188 -2.61 -15.05 -4.49
CA ALA A 188 -2.95 -16.24 -5.27
C ALA A 188 -3.59 -17.32 -4.38
N GLU A 189 -3.04 -17.57 -3.19
CA GLU A 189 -3.61 -18.49 -2.20
C GLU A 189 -5.00 -18.03 -1.77
N PHE A 190 -5.17 -16.74 -1.49
CA PHE A 190 -6.48 -16.16 -1.18
C PHE A 190 -7.47 -16.39 -2.33
N LEU A 191 -7.11 -16.05 -3.58
CA LEU A 191 -8.00 -16.20 -4.73
C LEU A 191 -8.39 -17.65 -5.00
N LYS A 192 -7.51 -18.62 -4.76
CA LYS A 192 -7.85 -20.06 -4.85
C LYS A 192 -8.91 -20.47 -3.84
N ARG A 193 -8.76 -20.02 -2.59
CA ARG A 193 -9.65 -20.42 -1.49
C ARG A 193 -10.90 -19.56 -1.39
N ARG A 194 -10.92 -18.38 -2.01
CA ARG A 194 -12.02 -17.43 -1.89
C ARG A 194 -13.36 -18.08 -2.25
N ASP A 195 -13.40 -18.90 -3.30
CA ASP A 195 -14.63 -19.55 -3.75
C ASP A 195 -15.08 -20.70 -2.81
N GLU A 196 -14.20 -21.15 -1.91
CA GLU A 196 -14.48 -22.14 -0.86
C GLU A 196 -14.88 -21.49 0.48
N ILE A 197 -14.70 -20.18 0.63
CA ILE A 197 -14.98 -19.43 1.86
C ILE A 197 -16.30 -18.67 1.67
N GLY A 198 -17.35 -19.17 2.29
CA GLY A 198 -18.62 -18.46 2.43
C GLY A 198 -18.60 -17.51 3.62
N THR A 199 -19.27 -16.37 3.50
CA THR A 199 -19.49 -15.45 4.62
C THR A 199 -20.93 -14.94 4.58
N ASP A 200 -21.66 -15.08 5.69
CA ASP A 200 -23.05 -14.59 5.80
C ASP A 200 -23.13 -13.07 5.91
N LYS A 201 -22.10 -12.47 6.52
CA LYS A 201 -21.94 -11.02 6.65
C LYS A 201 -20.66 -10.58 5.97
N GLN A 202 -20.72 -9.44 5.29
CA GLN A 202 -19.56 -8.85 4.65
C GLN A 202 -18.43 -8.64 5.67
N PRO A 203 -17.23 -9.20 5.45
CA PRO A 203 -16.09 -8.97 6.33
C PRO A 203 -15.68 -7.49 6.30
N VAL A 204 -15.22 -6.99 7.44
CA VAL A 204 -14.75 -5.62 7.62
C VAL A 204 -13.30 -5.65 8.08
N VAL A 205 -12.44 -4.89 7.39
CA VAL A 205 -11.04 -4.67 7.77
C VAL A 205 -10.81 -3.17 7.90
N GLN A 206 -10.40 -2.74 9.08
CA GLN A 206 -10.03 -1.36 9.37
C GLN A 206 -8.58 -1.29 9.81
N LEU A 207 -7.81 -0.40 9.21
CA LEU A 207 -6.44 -0.11 9.59
C LEU A 207 -6.32 1.39 9.86
N ALA A 208 -5.78 1.73 11.02
CA ALA A 208 -5.46 3.10 11.38
C ALA A 208 -4.01 3.17 11.86
N LEU A 209 -3.27 4.19 11.44
CA LEU A 209 -1.92 4.47 11.96
C LEU A 209 -1.67 5.97 11.96
N GLY A 210 -1.14 6.49 13.07
CA GLY A 210 -0.71 7.87 13.16
C GLY A 210 0.42 8.09 14.16
N GLY A 211 0.90 9.33 14.21
CA GLY A 211 2.02 9.76 15.05
C GLY A 211 3.21 10.26 14.24
N ASP A 212 4.38 10.33 14.87
CA ASP A 212 5.62 10.76 14.24
C ASP A 212 6.55 9.57 14.01
N ALA A 213 6.90 9.31 12.75
CA ALA A 213 7.83 8.24 12.40
C ALA A 213 9.29 8.52 12.81
N ALA A 214 9.64 9.78 13.06
CA ALA A 214 10.95 10.14 13.61
C ALA A 214 11.07 9.78 15.09
N VAL A 215 9.95 9.75 15.82
CA VAL A 215 9.88 9.40 17.25
C VAL A 215 8.96 8.18 17.41
N PRO A 216 9.49 6.94 17.27
CA PRO A 216 8.69 5.71 17.24
C PRO A 216 7.78 5.51 18.46
N GLU A 217 8.10 6.13 19.59
CA GLU A 217 7.32 6.19 20.86
C GLU A 217 5.95 6.85 20.70
N THR A 218 5.82 7.76 19.73
CA THR A 218 4.57 8.46 19.44
C THR A 218 3.64 7.72 18.47
N LEU A 219 4.17 6.70 17.78
CA LEU A 219 3.38 5.93 16.82
C LEU A 219 2.28 5.14 17.54
N SER A 220 1.06 5.29 17.06
CA SER A 220 -0.11 4.56 17.54
C SER A 220 -1.00 4.17 16.38
N GLY A 221 -1.77 3.11 16.55
CA GLY A 221 -2.62 2.61 15.50
C GLY A 221 -3.26 1.28 15.85
N GLY A 222 -3.97 0.70 14.90
CA GLY A 222 -4.53 -0.61 15.06
C GLY A 222 -5.05 -1.20 13.77
N ILE A 223 -5.22 -2.51 13.79
CA ILE A 223 -5.93 -3.27 12.77
C ILE A 223 -7.09 -4.01 13.44
N THR A 224 -8.28 -3.84 12.89
CA THR A 224 -9.48 -4.56 13.30
C THR A 224 -10.00 -5.36 12.12
N ILE A 225 -10.22 -6.65 12.33
CA ILE A 225 -10.82 -7.57 11.36
C ILE A 225 -12.06 -8.15 12.00
N LYS A 226 -13.21 -7.99 11.35
CA LYS A 226 -14.49 -8.60 11.76
C LYS A 226 -15.06 -9.39 10.61
N ALA A 227 -15.50 -10.61 10.88
CA ALA A 227 -16.18 -11.45 9.92
C ALA A 227 -17.25 -12.29 10.61
N GLY A 228 -18.38 -12.49 9.95
CA GLY A 228 -19.52 -13.21 10.51
C GLY A 228 -20.00 -14.32 9.58
N GLY A 229 -20.38 -15.44 10.16
CA GLY A 229 -20.90 -16.61 9.44
C GLY A 229 -19.88 -17.15 8.43
N ILE A 230 -18.62 -17.29 8.83
CA ILE A 230 -17.58 -17.85 7.97
C ILE A 230 -17.85 -19.34 7.84
N THR A 231 -17.99 -19.82 6.61
CA THR A 231 -18.13 -21.23 6.30
C THR A 231 -16.98 -21.65 5.40
N THR A 232 -16.26 -22.69 5.82
CA THR A 232 -15.18 -23.31 5.07
C THR A 232 -15.43 -24.83 5.01
N PRO A 233 -14.75 -25.58 4.13
CA PRO A 233 -14.89 -27.04 4.09
C PRO A 233 -14.54 -27.73 5.42
N ALA A 234 -13.68 -27.13 6.25
CA ALA A 234 -13.21 -27.73 7.50
C ALA A 234 -13.96 -27.26 8.76
N ALA A 235 -14.60 -26.09 8.69
CA ALA A 235 -15.22 -25.45 9.85
C ALA A 235 -16.23 -24.37 9.49
N THR A 236 -17.19 -24.16 10.40
CA THR A 236 -18.07 -22.98 10.42
C THR A 236 -17.76 -22.15 11.65
N VAL A 237 -17.74 -20.82 11.51
CA VAL A 237 -17.51 -19.84 12.58
C VAL A 237 -18.62 -18.81 12.56
N GLY A 238 -19.34 -18.64 13.67
CA GLY A 238 -20.42 -17.65 13.77
C GLY A 238 -19.93 -16.22 13.77
N GLN A 239 -18.94 -15.90 14.60
CA GLN A 239 -18.27 -14.58 14.63
C GLN A 239 -16.76 -14.75 14.81
N PHE A 240 -16.02 -13.93 14.08
CA PHE A 240 -14.58 -13.76 14.22
C PHE A 240 -14.28 -12.27 14.36
N GLU A 241 -13.54 -11.92 15.41
CA GLU A 241 -13.01 -10.58 15.63
C GLU A 241 -11.56 -10.65 16.07
N LEU A 242 -10.71 -9.89 15.39
CA LEU A 242 -9.31 -9.67 15.76
C LEU A 242 -9.09 -8.16 15.82
N GLY A 243 -8.70 -7.65 16.97
CA GLY A 243 -8.23 -6.29 17.15
C GLY A 243 -6.78 -6.30 17.63
N LEU A 244 -5.88 -5.66 16.90
CA LEU A 244 -4.50 -5.44 17.34
C LEU A 244 -4.26 -3.94 17.42
N ASN A 245 -3.71 -3.45 18.53
CA ASN A 245 -3.45 -2.05 18.76
C ASN A 245 -1.98 -1.82 19.12
N LEU A 246 -1.38 -0.84 18.46
CA LEU A 246 -0.12 -0.23 18.85
C LEU A 246 -0.44 1.03 19.67
N LEU A 247 -0.03 1.02 20.93
CA LEU A 247 -0.17 2.13 21.87
C LEU A 247 1.06 3.03 21.79
N ASN A 248 0.85 4.34 21.96
CA ASN A 248 1.96 5.26 22.22
C ASN A 248 2.44 5.11 23.68
N ASP A 249 3.64 5.60 23.96
CA ASP A 249 4.27 5.46 25.29
C ASP A 249 3.43 6.13 26.40
N ASP A 250 2.79 7.26 26.09
CA ASP A 250 1.88 7.96 27.01
C ASP A 250 0.71 7.07 27.49
N SER A 251 0.22 6.18 26.63
CA SER A 251 -0.91 5.28 26.93
C SER A 251 -0.46 3.92 27.46
N ALA A 252 0.76 3.47 27.12
CA ALA A 252 1.28 2.18 27.54
C ALA A 252 1.81 2.21 28.99
N GLY A 253 2.31 3.36 29.45
CA GLY A 253 3.02 3.46 30.73
C GLY A 253 4.49 3.00 30.61
N GLU A 254 5.36 3.58 31.43
CA GLU A 254 6.82 3.38 31.33
C GLU A 254 7.20 1.90 31.48
N GLY A 255 7.83 1.33 30.43
CA GLY A 255 8.28 -0.07 30.40
C GLY A 255 7.22 -1.12 30.02
N ALA A 256 6.00 -0.71 29.68
CA ALA A 256 4.94 -1.64 29.29
C ALA A 256 5.03 -2.09 27.81
N LYS A 257 4.41 -3.24 27.51
CA LYS A 257 4.21 -3.67 26.12
C LYS A 257 3.28 -2.70 25.40
N ARG A 258 3.77 -2.13 24.31
CA ARG A 258 2.99 -1.20 23.46
C ARG A 258 2.07 -1.90 22.47
N LEU A 259 2.19 -3.21 22.32
CA LEU A 259 1.26 -4.02 21.53
C LEU A 259 0.24 -4.64 22.47
N SER A 260 -1.03 -4.40 22.19
CA SER A 260 -2.15 -5.10 22.83
C SER A 260 -3.05 -5.69 21.75
N GLY A 261 -3.77 -6.75 22.10
CA GLY A 261 -4.69 -7.35 21.14
C GLY A 261 -5.82 -8.12 21.79
N THR A 262 -6.90 -8.27 21.04
CA THR A 262 -8.03 -9.12 21.38
C THR A 262 -8.33 -10.04 20.20
N LEU A 263 -8.58 -11.30 20.52
CA LEU A 263 -9.07 -12.30 19.58
C LEU A 263 -10.36 -12.87 20.17
N ALA A 264 -11.45 -12.80 19.42
CA ALA A 264 -12.72 -13.40 19.79
C ALA A 264 -13.24 -14.27 18.65
N VAL A 265 -13.59 -15.51 18.98
CA VAL A 265 -14.21 -16.47 18.08
C VAL A 265 -15.43 -17.05 18.76
N SER A 266 -16.59 -17.01 18.10
CA SER A 266 -17.82 -17.63 18.59
C SER A 266 -18.35 -18.68 17.62
N ASP A 267 -19.05 -19.66 18.19
CA ASP A 267 -19.80 -20.68 17.47
C ASP A 267 -18.94 -21.43 16.43
N LEU A 268 -17.69 -21.74 16.81
CA LEU A 268 -16.81 -22.54 15.98
C LEU A 268 -17.27 -24.00 16.03
N VAL A 269 -17.64 -24.52 14.86
CA VAL A 269 -18.05 -25.90 14.66
C VAL A 269 -17.07 -26.54 13.67
N THR A 270 -16.44 -27.63 14.10
CA THR A 270 -15.59 -28.48 13.28
C THR A 270 -16.13 -29.90 13.30
N GLU A 271 -15.59 -30.79 12.47
CA GLU A 271 -15.94 -32.23 12.52
C GLU A 271 -15.63 -32.88 13.88
N ARG A 272 -14.64 -32.34 14.61
CA ARG A 272 -14.12 -32.97 15.83
C ARG A 272 -14.62 -32.32 17.12
N ALA A 273 -15.04 -31.07 17.07
CA ALA A 273 -15.37 -30.29 18.25
C ALA A 273 -16.30 -29.12 17.94
N LYS A 274 -17.05 -28.72 18.98
CA LYS A 274 -17.83 -27.48 19.01
C LYS A 274 -17.30 -26.60 20.12
N LEU A 275 -17.00 -25.35 19.79
CA LEU A 275 -16.55 -24.32 20.71
C LEU A 275 -17.58 -23.20 20.70
N LYS A 276 -18.19 -22.91 21.86
CA LYS A 276 -19.15 -21.80 21.98
C LYS A 276 -18.45 -20.44 21.87
N THR A 277 -17.37 -20.26 22.61
CA THR A 277 -16.64 -18.99 22.63
C THR A 277 -15.18 -19.23 23.01
N LEU A 278 -14.28 -18.57 22.32
CA LEU A 278 -12.88 -18.42 22.69
C LEU A 278 -12.53 -16.94 22.62
N THR A 279 -12.05 -16.40 23.73
CA THR A 279 -11.50 -15.05 23.81
C THR A 279 -10.07 -15.12 24.30
N GLY A 280 -9.18 -14.36 23.67
CA GLY A 280 -7.79 -14.22 24.06
C GLY A 280 -7.35 -12.77 24.04
N GLU A 281 -6.44 -12.43 24.93
CA GLU A 281 -5.77 -11.14 24.99
C GLU A 281 -4.27 -11.34 24.73
N ILE A 282 -3.64 -10.34 24.10
CA ILE A 282 -2.21 -10.32 23.75
C ILE A 282 -1.51 -9.22 24.53
#